data_AF-A0A2U2BSW3-F1
#
_entry.id   AF-A0A2U2BSW3-F1
#
_cell.length_a   1.000
_cell.length_b   1.000
_cell.length_c   1.000
_cell.angle_alpha   90.00
_cell.angle_beta   90.00
_cell.angle_gamma   90.00
#
_symmetry.space_group_name_H-M   'P 1'
#
loop_
_entity.id
_entity.type
_entity.pdbx_description
1 polymer ?
#
loop_
_entity_poly.entity_id
_entity_poly.type
_entity_poly.pdbx_seq_one_letter_code
_entity_poly.pdbx_strand_id
1 'polypeptide(L)'
;MSAPVLDREHLARYTDGDAALEAELFSLLRGQIEACSARLTAAGDDADAWRDAAHTLKGAARGVGAMALADACEAAEDKPQDEAACAAVRAAADAAVAAMDAASSAPGRNKAAG
;
A
#
# COMPACT_ATOMS: atom_id res chain seq x y z
N MET A 1 18.82 -4.65 10.56
CA MET A 1 17.89 -3.49 10.50
C MET A 1 16.73 -3.92 9.60
N SER A 2 15.49 -3.90 10.09
CA SER A 2 14.34 -4.19 9.24
C SER A 2 14.16 -3.01 8.27
N ALA A 3 13.93 -3.28 6.99
CA ALA A 3 13.60 -2.24 6.03
C ALA A 3 12.30 -1.52 6.49
N PRO A 4 12.19 -0.20 6.29
CA PRO A 4 10.98 0.52 6.61
C PRO A 4 9.81 0.02 5.75
N VAL A 5 8.61 -0.05 6.32
CA VAL A 5 7.40 -0.50 5.63
C VAL A 5 6.98 0.49 4.51
N LEU A 6 7.31 1.77 4.68
CA LEU A 6 7.10 2.82 3.69
C LEU A 6 8.44 3.43 3.27
N ASP A 7 8.70 3.44 1.96
CA ASP A 7 9.80 4.19 1.37
C ASP A 7 9.44 5.68 1.28
N ARG A 8 9.88 6.43 2.30
CA ARG A 8 9.65 7.88 2.41
C ARG A 8 10.46 8.70 1.41
N GLU A 9 11.58 8.17 0.92
CA GLU A 9 12.34 8.84 -0.14
C GLU A 9 11.61 8.72 -1.47
N HIS A 10 11.06 7.54 -1.78
CA HIS A 10 10.20 7.33 -2.93
C HIS A 10 9.01 8.29 -2.92
N LEU A 11 8.31 8.38 -1.78
CA LEU A 11 7.17 9.28 -1.62
C LEU A 11 7.55 10.75 -1.84
N ALA A 12 8.69 11.18 -1.28
CA ALA A 12 9.17 12.55 -1.40
C ALA A 12 9.49 12.98 -2.85
N ARG A 13 9.71 12.04 -3.77
CA ARG A 13 9.90 12.36 -5.21
C ARG A 13 8.62 12.87 -5.87
N TYR A 14 7.46 12.49 -5.33
CA TYR A 14 6.15 12.91 -5.83
C TYR A 14 5.54 14.04 -5.01
N THR A 15 5.96 14.18 -3.75
CA THR A 15 5.43 15.21 -2.85
C THR A 15 6.36 16.40 -2.64
N ASP A 16 7.60 16.33 -3.11
CA ASP A 16 8.67 17.28 -2.76
C ASP A 16 8.85 17.48 -1.23
N GLY A 17 8.50 16.43 -0.47
CA GLY A 17 8.50 16.43 0.99
C GLY A 17 7.33 17.19 1.64
N ASP A 18 6.32 17.59 0.88
CA ASP A 18 5.12 18.24 1.41
C ASP A 18 4.28 17.26 2.24
N ALA A 19 4.16 17.52 3.54
CA ALA A 19 3.46 16.65 4.47
C ALA A 19 1.94 16.58 4.23
N ALA A 20 1.32 17.64 3.70
CA ALA A 20 -0.10 17.62 3.36
C ALA A 20 -0.35 16.71 2.15
N LEU A 21 0.49 16.81 1.13
CA LEU A 21 0.39 15.95 -0.05
C LEU A 21 0.71 14.48 0.28
N GLU A 22 1.67 14.23 1.18
CA GLU A 22 1.90 12.87 1.70
C GLU A 22 0.66 12.32 2.42
N ALA A 23 -0.01 13.12 3.25
CA ALA A 23 -1.23 12.71 3.95
C ALA A 23 -2.38 12.43 2.98
N GLU A 24 -2.51 13.21 1.89
CA GLU A 24 -3.47 12.93 0.82
C GLU A 24 -3.19 11.58 0.14
N LEU A 25 -1.93 11.30 -0.20
CA LEU A 25 -1.54 10.01 -0.79
C LEU A 25 -1.78 8.84 0.16
N PHE A 26 -1.56 9.01 1.47
CA PHE A 26 -1.89 8.01 2.47
C PHE A 26 -3.40 7.76 2.58
N SER A 27 -4.21 8.83 2.53
CA SER A 27 -5.68 8.70 2.51
C SER A 27 -6.16 7.93 1.29
N LEU A 28 -5.61 8.24 0.10
CA LEU A 28 -5.90 7.53 -1.14
C LEU A 28 -5.53 6.04 -1.06
N LEU A 29 -4.32 5.72 -0.57
CA LEU A 29 -3.90 4.32 -0.43
C LEU A 29 -4.80 3.56 0.55
N ARG A 30 -5.21 4.17 1.67
CA ARG A 30 -6.13 3.54 2.63
C ARG A 30 -7.47 3.18 1.96
N GLY A 31 -8.04 4.10 1.20
CA GLY A 31 -9.26 3.82 0.42
C GLY A 31 -9.07 2.68 -0.59
N GLN A 32 -7.91 2.63 -1.27
CA GLN A 32 -7.58 1.55 -2.21
C GLN A 32 -7.39 0.21 -1.51
N ILE A 33 -6.77 0.17 -0.32
CA ILE A 33 -6.63 -1.04 0.50
C ILE A 33 -8.00 -1.60 0.86
N GLU A 34 -8.90 -0.77 1.38
CA GLU A 34 -10.25 -1.18 1.77
C GLU A 34 -11.04 -1.70 0.57
N ALA A 35 -11.09 -0.91 -0.52
CA ALA A 35 -11.84 -1.26 -1.71
C ALA A 35 -11.31 -2.53 -2.40
N CYS A 36 -9.99 -2.66 -2.54
CA CYS A 36 -9.40 -3.83 -3.18
C CYS A 36 -9.50 -5.08 -2.31
N SER A 37 -9.38 -4.96 -0.98
CA SER A 37 -9.57 -6.10 -0.07
C SER A 37 -11.00 -6.66 -0.13
N ALA A 38 -12.00 -5.77 -0.23
CA ALA A 38 -13.38 -6.16 -0.43
C ALA A 38 -13.58 -6.84 -1.79
N ARG A 39 -12.98 -6.31 -2.86
CA ARG A 39 -13.03 -6.90 -4.21
C ARG A 39 -12.35 -8.27 -4.29
N LEU A 40 -11.19 -8.44 -3.67
CA LEU A 40 -10.49 -9.74 -3.59
C LEU A 40 -11.36 -10.78 -2.88
N THR A 41 -12.01 -10.39 -1.79
CA THR A 41 -12.94 -11.27 -1.06
C THR A 41 -14.16 -11.64 -1.91
N ALA A 42 -14.72 -10.66 -2.63
CA ALA A 42 -15.90 -10.87 -3.47
C ALA A 42 -15.62 -11.63 -4.76
N ALA A 43 -14.40 -11.56 -5.30
CA ALA A 43 -14.01 -12.23 -6.53
C ALA A 43 -14.11 -13.75 -6.40
N GLY A 44 -13.77 -14.32 -5.23
CA GLY A 44 -13.73 -15.77 -5.05
C GLY A 44 -12.82 -16.41 -6.11
N ASP A 45 -13.39 -17.31 -6.90
CA ASP A 45 -12.74 -18.10 -7.94
C ASP A 45 -12.64 -17.34 -9.29
N ASP A 46 -13.23 -16.15 -9.41
CA ASP A 46 -13.13 -15.30 -10.61
C ASP A 46 -11.71 -14.73 -10.73
N ALA A 47 -10.89 -15.41 -11.55
CA ALA A 47 -9.49 -15.09 -11.73
C ALA A 47 -9.25 -13.69 -12.32
N ASP A 48 -10.13 -13.18 -13.18
CA ASP A 48 -9.96 -11.86 -13.79
C ASP A 48 -10.33 -10.77 -12.79
N ALA A 49 -11.45 -10.90 -12.08
CA ALA A 49 -11.84 -9.97 -11.02
C ALA A 49 -10.81 -9.94 -9.88
N TRP A 50 -10.26 -11.10 -9.52
CA TRP A 50 -9.18 -11.24 -8.55
C TRP A 50 -7.92 -10.50 -9.00
N ARG A 51 -7.42 -10.82 -10.22
CA ARG A 51 -6.21 -10.22 -10.78
C ARG A 51 -6.35 -8.70 -10.87
N ASP A 52 -7.50 -8.19 -11.31
CA ASP A 52 -7.74 -6.74 -11.41
C ASP A 52 -7.67 -6.04 -10.06
N ALA A 53 -8.22 -6.64 -8.99
CA ALA A 53 -8.16 -6.09 -7.64
C ALA A 53 -6.73 -6.10 -7.09
N ALA A 54 -6.02 -7.22 -7.24
CA ALA A 54 -4.61 -7.35 -6.83
C ALA A 54 -3.71 -6.36 -7.59
N HIS A 55 -3.89 -6.25 -8.91
CA HIS A 55 -3.14 -5.34 -9.78
C HIS A 55 -3.35 -3.88 -9.43
N THR A 56 -4.61 -3.51 -9.17
CA THR A 56 -4.96 -2.15 -8.74
C THR A 56 -4.27 -1.79 -7.42
N LEU A 57 -4.33 -2.68 -6.44
CA LEU A 57 -3.69 -2.46 -5.14
C LEU A 57 -2.16 -2.42 -5.25
N LYS A 58 -1.56 -3.29 -6.08
CA LYS A 58 -0.12 -3.27 -6.41
C LYS A 58 0.32 -1.90 -6.91
N GLY A 59 -0.39 -1.34 -7.87
CA GLY A 59 -0.08 -0.01 -8.43
C GLY A 59 -0.15 1.09 -7.38
N ALA A 60 -1.22 1.11 -6.59
CA ALA A 60 -1.39 2.08 -5.51
C ALA A 60 -0.28 1.98 -4.44
N ALA A 61 0.06 0.76 -4.03
CA ALA A 61 1.11 0.49 -3.04
C ALA A 61 2.48 0.96 -3.53
N ARG A 62 2.83 0.71 -4.80
CA ARG A 62 4.09 1.18 -5.41
C ARG A 62 4.18 2.70 -5.37
N GLY A 63 3.13 3.42 -5.76
CA GLY A 63 3.13 4.89 -5.80
C GLY A 63 3.39 5.56 -4.45
N VAL A 64 3.09 4.88 -3.34
CA VAL A 64 3.28 5.41 -1.98
C VAL A 64 4.55 4.84 -1.30
N GLY A 65 5.26 3.94 -1.98
CA GLY A 65 6.46 3.29 -1.42
C GLY A 65 6.17 2.14 -0.47
N ALA A 66 4.95 1.59 -0.45
CA ALA A 66 4.57 0.42 0.35
C ALA A 66 4.99 -0.89 -0.36
N MET A 67 6.30 -1.07 -0.55
CA MET A 67 6.83 -2.11 -1.45
C MET A 67 6.44 -3.53 -1.04
N ALA A 68 6.43 -3.84 0.27
CA ALA A 68 6.02 -5.16 0.74
C ALA A 68 4.57 -5.51 0.39
N LEU A 69 3.67 -4.51 0.39
CA LEU A 69 2.28 -4.70 -0.06
C LEU A 69 2.22 -4.90 -1.57
N ALA A 70 2.98 -4.12 -2.34
CA ALA A 70 3.06 -4.29 -3.78
C ALA A 70 3.56 -5.69 -4.17
N ASP A 71 4.60 -6.18 -3.51
CA ASP A 71 5.18 -7.51 -3.74
C ASP A 71 4.20 -8.62 -3.37
N ALA A 72 3.48 -8.48 -2.24
CA ALA A 72 2.43 -9.41 -1.84
C ALA A 72 1.29 -9.46 -2.87
N CYS A 73 0.85 -8.31 -3.37
CA CYS A 73 -0.17 -8.23 -4.42
C CYS A 73 0.32 -8.86 -5.73
N GLU A 74 1.56 -8.60 -6.16
CA GLU A 74 2.15 -9.21 -7.35
C GLU A 74 2.20 -10.74 -7.25
N ALA A 75 2.65 -11.27 -6.11
CA ALA A 75 2.69 -12.71 -5.86
C ALA A 75 1.31 -13.37 -5.80
N ALA A 76 0.25 -12.57 -5.58
CA ALA A 76 -1.14 -13.02 -5.48
C ALA A 76 -1.91 -12.91 -6.82
N GLU A 77 -1.44 -12.14 -7.81
CA GLU A 77 -2.21 -11.83 -9.04
C GLU A 77 -2.79 -13.05 -9.76
N ASP A 78 -2.07 -14.18 -9.76
CA ASP A 78 -2.46 -15.42 -10.43
C ASP A 78 -2.85 -16.55 -9.46
N LYS A 79 -3.19 -16.21 -8.21
CA LYS A 79 -3.50 -17.18 -7.14
C LYS A 79 -4.82 -16.86 -6.44
N PRO A 80 -5.96 -16.88 -7.15
CA PRO A 80 -7.25 -16.69 -6.53
C PRO A 80 -7.49 -17.75 -5.43
N GLN A 81 -8.02 -17.30 -4.30
CA GLN A 81 -8.34 -18.13 -3.12
C GLN A 81 -7.16 -18.87 -2.47
N ASP A 82 -5.92 -18.64 -2.89
CA ASP A 82 -4.75 -19.19 -2.20
C ASP A 82 -4.64 -18.55 -0.81
N GLU A 83 -4.81 -19.37 0.24
CA GLU A 83 -4.88 -18.88 1.61
C GLU A 83 -3.59 -18.16 2.04
N ALA A 84 -2.43 -18.63 1.58
CA ALA A 84 -1.15 -18.01 1.89
C ALA A 84 -0.99 -16.64 1.21
N ALA A 85 -1.40 -16.53 -0.06
CA ALA A 85 -1.42 -15.27 -0.80
C ALA A 85 -2.39 -14.26 -0.16
N CYS A 86 -3.61 -14.70 0.18
CA CYS A 86 -4.60 -13.90 0.92
C CYS A 86 -4.04 -13.38 2.24
N ALA A 87 -3.41 -14.26 3.03
CA ALA A 87 -2.83 -13.91 4.32
C ALA A 87 -1.66 -12.93 4.16
N ALA A 88 -0.80 -13.11 3.15
CA ALA A 88 0.31 -12.22 2.86
C ALA A 88 -0.14 -10.82 2.47
N VAL A 89 -1.12 -10.70 1.56
CA VAL A 89 -1.69 -9.41 1.16
C VAL A 89 -2.31 -8.69 2.37
N ARG A 90 -3.10 -9.40 3.19
CA ARG A 90 -3.71 -8.82 4.39
C ARG A 90 -2.67 -8.32 5.39
N ALA A 91 -1.68 -9.16 5.71
CA ALA A 91 -0.63 -8.78 6.66
C ALA A 91 0.20 -7.57 6.17
N ALA A 92 0.52 -7.53 4.88
CA ALA A 92 1.24 -6.40 4.30
C ALA A 92 0.38 -5.12 4.26
N ALA A 93 -0.92 -5.24 4.03
CA ALA A 93 -1.86 -4.11 4.08
C ALA A 93 -1.99 -3.55 5.50
N ASP A 94 -2.15 -4.41 6.50
CA ASP A 94 -2.21 -4.02 7.91
C ASP A 94 -0.92 -3.30 8.35
N ALA A 95 0.24 -3.83 7.93
CA ALA A 95 1.54 -3.20 8.20
C ALA A 95 1.65 -1.82 7.52
N ALA A 96 1.24 -1.70 6.26
CA ALA A 96 1.25 -0.43 5.53
C ALA A 96 0.35 0.61 6.21
N VAL A 97 -0.86 0.21 6.63
CA VAL A 97 -1.78 1.05 7.39
C VAL A 97 -1.15 1.55 8.68
N ALA A 98 -0.58 0.65 9.49
CA ALA A 98 0.09 1.02 10.73
C ALA A 98 1.27 1.99 10.49
N ALA A 99 2.02 1.80 9.40
CA ALA A 99 3.14 2.67 9.04
C ALA A 99 2.67 4.06 8.60
N MET A 100 1.55 4.17 7.86
CA MET A 100 0.96 5.46 7.49
C MET A 100 0.48 6.24 8.71
N ASP A 101 -0.12 5.56 9.69
CA ASP A 101 -0.58 6.17 10.95
C ASP A 101 0.59 6.65 11.82
N ALA A 102 1.66 5.86 11.90
CA ALA A 102 2.89 6.25 12.58
C ALA A 102 3.56 7.46 11.90
N ALA A 103 3.59 7.49 10.57
CA ALA A 103 4.17 8.60 9.81
C ALA A 103 3.38 9.91 9.99
N SER A 104 2.05 9.84 10.05
CA SER A 104 1.17 10.99 10.23
C SER A 104 1.20 11.57 11.65
N SER A 105 1.63 10.77 12.63
CA SER A 105 1.76 11.17 14.03
C SER A 105 3.14 11.77 14.39
N ALA A 106 4.13 11.63 13.49
CA ALA A 106 5.46 12.18 13.69
C ALA A 106 5.48 13.70 13.38
N PRO A 107 6.15 14.54 14.19
CA PRO A 107 6.28 15.95 13.87
C PRO A 107 6.95 16.10 12.51
N GLY A 108 6.29 16.78 11.57
CA GLY A 108 6.76 16.98 10.21
C GLY A 108 8.21 17.49 10.23
N ARG A 109 9.11 16.79 9.54
CA ARG A 109 10.46 17.28 9.27
C ARG A 109 10.31 18.49 8.34
N ASN A 110 10.18 19.67 8.93
CA ASN A 110 10.11 20.92 8.20
C ASN A 110 11.38 21.02 7.34
N LYS A 111 11.23 21.26 6.03
CA LYS A 111 12.35 21.56 5.12
C LYS A 111 13.14 22.70 5.75
N ALA A 112 14.35 22.42 6.24
CA ALA A 112 15.30 23.48 6.55
C ALA A 112 15.62 24.16 5.22
N ALA A 113 15.36 25.46 5.17
CA ALA A 113 15.59 26.34 4.04
C ALA A 113 16.97 26.12 3.41
N GLY A 114 17.00 26.11 2.07
CA GLY A 114 18.19 26.20 1.24
C GLY A 114 17.86 27.01 0.00
#